data_AF-A0A964D792-F1
#
_entry.id   AF-A0A964D792-F1
#
_cell.length_a   1.000
_cell.length_b   1.000
_cell.length_c   1.000
_cell.angle_alpha   90.00
_cell.angle_beta   90.00
_cell.angle_gamma   90.00
#
_symmetry.space_group_name_H-M   'P 1'
#
loop_
_entity.id
_entity.type
_entity.pdbx_description
1 polymer ?
#
loop_
_entity_poly.entity_id
_entity_poly.type
_entity_poly.pdbx_seq_one_letter_code
_entity_poly.pdbx_strand_id
1 'polypeptide(L)'
;MVLTYSIVLTSTLEAIALALSPGNFSIEFPLGEAQQSDIKSGLFTSQSLPNAAPDTASTGLAEGIYLYGQSSQPDRIKKEYFVFEMRQSKVVGAFYLPRSAFYCFYGTAERTQLNLTVVDTYDGSRSPYSVNLQQYYPIWAVSDNDRRILGICKEAHKQQVWGN
;
A
#
# COMPACT_ATOMS: atom_id res chain seq x y z
N MET A 1 42.95 8.59 -30.20
CA MET A 1 42.26 9.69 -30.91
C MET A 1 40.92 9.89 -30.22
N VAL A 2 40.85 10.90 -29.35
CA VAL A 2 39.74 11.14 -28.43
C VAL A 2 38.77 12.09 -29.13
N LEU A 3 37.57 11.63 -29.49
CA LEU A 3 36.49 12.53 -29.92
C LEU A 3 35.66 12.93 -28.69
N THR A 4 36.03 14.07 -28.12
CA THR A 4 35.22 14.85 -27.18
C THR A 4 33.98 15.39 -27.90
N TYR A 5 32.79 14.93 -27.51
CA TYR A 5 31.52 15.56 -27.87
C TYR A 5 31.06 16.45 -26.72
N SER A 6 31.14 17.77 -26.93
CA SER A 6 30.60 18.79 -26.04
C SER A 6 29.10 18.95 -26.32
N ILE A 7 28.25 18.58 -25.36
CA ILE A 7 26.82 18.92 -25.38
C ILE A 7 26.67 20.27 -24.68
N VAL A 8 26.26 21.28 -25.45
CA VAL A 8 26.02 22.65 -24.97
C VAL A 8 24.69 22.67 -24.23
N LEU A 9 24.71 23.06 -22.95
CA LEU A 9 23.52 23.39 -22.17
C LEU A 9 22.88 24.67 -22.71
N THR A 10 21.60 24.62 -23.07
CA THR A 10 20.76 25.82 -23.21
C THR A 10 19.62 25.75 -22.19
N SER A 11 19.83 26.42 -21.06
CA SER A 11 18.82 26.67 -20.03
C SER A 11 17.98 27.88 -20.40
N THR A 12 16.70 27.69 -20.70
CA THR A 12 15.72 28.80 -20.73
C THR A 12 14.88 28.73 -19.45
N LEU A 13 15.20 29.64 -18.51
CA LEU A 13 14.35 29.96 -17.38
C LEU A 13 13.21 30.86 -17.88
N GLU A 14 11.97 30.39 -17.81
CA GLU A 14 10.81 31.29 -17.86
C GLU A 14 10.39 31.64 -16.43
N ALA A 15 10.48 32.93 -16.11
CA ALA A 15 10.08 33.48 -14.83
C ALA A 15 8.56 33.71 -14.82
N ILE A 16 7.84 32.99 -13.96
CA ILE A 16 6.42 33.23 -13.69
C ILE A 16 6.33 34.33 -12.63
N ALA A 17 5.85 35.50 -13.03
CA ALA A 17 5.57 36.63 -12.14
C ALA A 17 4.34 36.33 -11.27
N LEU A 18 4.53 36.26 -9.95
CA LEU A 18 3.45 36.22 -8.96
C LEU A 18 3.00 37.66 -8.65
N ALA A 19 1.81 38.03 -9.12
CA ALA A 19 1.16 39.28 -8.73
C ALA A 19 0.53 39.12 -7.34
N LEU A 20 0.88 40.03 -6.43
CA LEU A 20 0.37 40.15 -5.07
C LEU A 20 -1.05 40.71 -5.08
N SER A 21 -1.98 40.05 -4.38
CA SER A 21 -3.29 40.61 -4.05
C SER A 21 -3.26 41.23 -2.65
N PRO A 22 -3.80 42.45 -2.47
CA PRO A 22 -4.31 42.89 -1.18
C PRO A 22 -5.81 43.20 -1.31
N GLY A 23 -6.63 42.48 -0.56
CA GLY A 23 -8.07 42.69 -0.50
C GLY A 23 -8.65 42.11 0.78
N ASN A 24 -8.56 42.90 1.85
CA ASN A 24 -9.16 42.67 3.15
C ASN A 24 -10.61 43.20 3.10
N PHE A 25 -11.66 42.38 3.31
CA PHE A 25 -12.90 42.90 3.90
C PHE A 25 -13.83 41.81 4.43
N SER A 26 -14.35 42.11 5.62
CA SER A 26 -15.18 41.33 6.53
C SER A 26 -16.51 40.87 5.94
N ILE A 27 -16.94 39.65 6.32
CA ILE A 27 -18.35 39.28 6.26
C ILE A 27 -18.83 39.04 7.69
N GLU A 28 -19.68 39.96 8.09
CA GLU A 28 -20.48 40.03 9.30
C GLU A 28 -21.40 38.79 9.38
N PHE A 29 -21.33 38.04 10.48
CA PHE A 29 -22.30 36.98 10.77
C PHE A 29 -23.36 37.56 11.72
N PRO A 30 -24.66 37.54 11.36
CA PRO A 30 -25.70 38.04 12.25
C PRO A 30 -25.85 37.14 13.46
N LEU A 31 -26.03 37.80 14.61
CA LEU A 31 -26.47 37.25 15.88
C LEU A 31 -27.80 36.51 15.64
N GLY A 32 -27.77 35.18 15.71
CA GLY A 32 -28.96 34.32 15.76
C GLY A 32 -29.12 33.78 17.17
N GLU A 33 -30.16 34.26 17.86
CA GLU A 33 -30.55 33.83 19.20
C GLU A 33 -30.96 32.34 19.25
N ALA A 34 -30.51 31.70 20.34
CA ALA A 34 -31.13 30.63 21.11
C ALA A 34 -31.84 29.45 20.40
N GLN A 35 -31.34 28.22 20.64
CA GLN A 35 -32.15 27.29 21.43
C GLN A 35 -31.29 26.24 22.17
N GLN A 36 -31.40 26.34 23.50
CA GLN A 36 -30.97 25.40 24.51
C GLN A 36 -31.52 23.98 24.23
N SER A 37 -30.67 22.96 24.28
CA SER A 37 -31.10 21.57 24.49
C SER A 37 -30.14 20.89 25.46
N ASP A 38 -30.51 20.99 26.74
CA ASP A 38 -29.98 20.19 27.82
C ASP A 38 -30.24 18.70 27.56
N ILE A 39 -29.21 17.91 27.26
CA ILE A 39 -29.19 16.48 27.64
C ILE A 39 -27.78 16.12 28.13
N LYS A 40 -27.63 16.21 29.46
CA LYS A 40 -27.11 15.17 30.34
C LYS A 40 -25.67 14.69 30.12
N SER A 41 -24.82 15.22 31.00
CA SER A 41 -23.56 14.62 31.46
C SER A 41 -23.64 13.10 31.56
N GLY A 42 -22.80 12.42 30.78
CA GLY A 42 -22.63 10.98 30.78
C GLY A 42 -21.22 10.63 30.33
N LEU A 43 -20.33 10.47 31.31
CA LEU A 43 -19.18 9.56 31.30
C LEU A 43 -18.41 9.44 29.97
N PHE A 44 -17.40 10.29 29.76
CA PHE A 44 -16.32 10.01 28.83
C PHE A 44 -15.45 8.87 29.40
N THR A 45 -15.89 7.63 29.22
CA THR A 45 -15.00 6.47 29.31
C THR A 45 -14.04 6.51 28.14
N SER A 46 -12.82 6.99 28.38
CA SER A 46 -11.66 6.70 27.55
C SER A 46 -11.34 5.21 27.67
N GLN A 47 -12.06 4.37 26.93
CA GLN A 47 -11.63 3.00 26.67
C GLN A 47 -10.84 3.01 25.36
N SER A 48 -9.56 3.37 25.46
CA SER A 48 -8.58 2.91 24.48
C SER A 48 -8.51 1.39 24.61
N LEU A 49 -9.11 0.66 23.68
CA LEU A 49 -8.81 -0.76 23.53
C LEU A 49 -7.29 -0.89 23.34
N PRO A 50 -6.60 -1.75 24.09
CA PRO A 50 -5.30 -2.23 23.67
C PRO A 50 -5.51 -2.87 22.30
N ASN A 51 -4.88 -2.33 21.26
CA ASN A 51 -4.73 -3.04 19.99
C ASN A 51 -3.94 -4.31 20.30
N ALA A 52 -4.66 -5.37 20.66
CA ALA A 52 -4.13 -6.71 20.68
C ALA A 52 -3.65 -6.98 19.25
N ALA A 53 -2.34 -7.05 19.07
CA ALA A 53 -1.79 -7.73 17.91
C ALA A 53 -2.50 -9.09 17.85
N PRO A 54 -3.08 -9.48 16.71
CA PRO A 54 -3.64 -10.81 16.62
C PRO A 54 -2.50 -11.79 16.89
N ASP A 55 -2.73 -12.70 17.83
CA ASP A 55 -1.85 -13.84 18.10
C ASP A 55 -1.84 -14.73 16.84
N THR A 56 -1.03 -14.31 15.86
CA THR A 56 -1.01 -14.79 14.46
C THR A 56 -0.30 -16.14 14.33
N ALA A 57 -0.12 -16.86 15.44
CA ALA A 57 0.68 -18.08 15.47
C ALA A 57 -0.16 -19.37 15.38
N SER A 58 -1.47 -19.35 15.70
CA SER A 58 -2.26 -20.60 15.81
C SER A 58 -3.62 -20.59 15.12
N THR A 59 -4.08 -19.45 14.62
CA THR A 59 -5.23 -19.37 13.71
C THR A 59 -4.67 -19.00 12.35
N GLY A 60 -4.97 -19.78 11.30
CA GLY A 60 -4.52 -19.45 9.94
C GLY A 60 -4.82 -17.99 9.59
N LEU A 61 -4.05 -17.40 8.68
CA LEU A 61 -4.27 -16.03 8.25
C LEU A 61 -5.75 -15.85 7.84
N ALA A 62 -6.38 -14.81 8.40
CA ALA A 62 -7.75 -14.47 8.07
C ALA A 62 -7.88 -14.02 6.61
N GLU A 63 -9.11 -13.90 6.13
CA GLU A 63 -9.32 -13.27 4.83
C GLU A 63 -9.04 -11.77 4.92
N GLY A 64 -8.34 -11.23 3.92
CA GLY A 64 -7.97 -9.82 3.92
C GLY A 64 -6.78 -9.50 3.03
N ILE A 65 -6.38 -8.22 3.08
CA ILE A 65 -5.21 -7.70 2.38
C ILE A 65 -4.06 -7.58 3.38
N TYR A 66 -2.91 -8.10 3.00
CA TYR A 66 -1.70 -8.13 3.80
C TYR A 66 -0.55 -7.46 3.07
N LEU A 67 0.26 -6.73 3.82
CA LEU A 67 1.52 -6.16 3.34
C LEU A 67 2.64 -6.59 4.29
N TYR A 68 3.70 -7.14 3.71
CA TYR A 68 4.91 -7.53 4.40
C TYR A 68 6.12 -7.00 3.65
N GLY A 69 7.24 -6.85 4.35
CA GLY A 69 8.49 -6.45 3.71
C GLY A 69 9.73 -6.76 4.52
N GLN A 70 10.88 -6.64 3.88
CA GLN A 70 12.19 -6.78 4.51
C GLN A 70 12.52 -5.62 5.48
N SER A 71 11.67 -4.60 5.53
CA SER A 71 11.77 -3.44 6.40
C SER A 71 10.38 -3.13 6.95
N SER A 72 10.28 -2.78 8.23
CA SER A 72 9.05 -2.32 8.87
C SER A 72 8.59 -0.95 8.36
N GLN A 73 9.50 -0.15 7.81
CA GLN A 73 9.18 1.11 7.12
C GLN A 73 8.83 0.80 5.65
N PRO A 74 7.72 1.32 5.11
CA PRO A 74 7.38 1.19 3.69
C PRO A 74 8.34 2.00 2.80
N ASP A 75 8.31 1.73 1.49
CA ASP A 75 9.00 2.50 0.44
C ASP A 75 10.53 2.64 0.58
N ARG A 76 11.19 1.75 1.32
CA ARG A 76 12.67 1.73 1.39
C ARG A 76 13.23 1.13 0.11
N ILE A 77 13.99 1.94 -0.61
CA ILE A 77 14.72 1.52 -1.81
C ILE A 77 15.61 0.30 -1.51
N LYS A 78 15.69 -0.64 -2.46
CA LYS A 78 16.40 -1.94 -2.34
C LYS A 78 15.87 -2.87 -1.24
N LYS A 79 14.67 -2.59 -0.70
CA LYS A 79 13.93 -3.54 0.13
C LYS A 79 12.79 -4.10 -0.68
N GLU A 80 12.62 -5.40 -0.57
CA GLU A 80 11.50 -6.11 -1.16
C GLU A 80 10.30 -6.05 -0.22
N TYR A 81 9.14 -5.83 -0.82
CA TYR A 81 7.84 -5.85 -0.18
C TYR A 81 6.91 -6.74 -0.99
N PHE A 82 5.87 -7.24 -0.35
CA PHE A 82 4.84 -7.98 -1.04
C PHE A 82 3.49 -7.71 -0.43
N VAL A 83 2.55 -7.42 -1.32
CA VAL A 83 1.15 -7.18 -1.01
C VAL A 83 0.32 -8.29 -1.62
N PHE A 84 -0.58 -8.88 -0.83
CA PHE A 84 -1.44 -9.95 -1.31
C PHE A 84 -2.80 -9.92 -0.64
N GLU A 85 -3.79 -10.44 -1.34
CA GLU A 85 -5.10 -10.75 -0.80
C GLU A 85 -5.20 -12.24 -0.53
N MET A 86 -5.73 -12.59 0.64
CA MET A 86 -6.05 -13.96 1.02
C MET A 86 -7.55 -14.15 1.09
N ARG A 87 -8.05 -15.20 0.44
CA ARG A 87 -9.44 -15.67 0.55
C ARG A 87 -9.47 -17.20 0.50
N GLN A 88 -10.10 -17.83 1.48
CA GLN A 88 -10.25 -19.29 1.55
C GLN A 88 -8.92 -20.06 1.30
N SER A 89 -7.85 -19.63 1.97
CA SER A 89 -6.48 -20.16 1.83
C SER A 89 -5.83 -20.00 0.45
N LYS A 90 -6.49 -19.36 -0.51
CA LYS A 90 -5.90 -18.96 -1.79
C LYS A 90 -5.36 -17.54 -1.67
N VAL A 91 -4.24 -17.30 -2.35
CA VAL A 91 -3.58 -16.00 -2.35
C VAL A 91 -3.31 -15.51 -3.76
N VAL A 92 -3.41 -14.20 -3.93
CA VAL A 92 -2.99 -13.49 -5.14
C VAL A 92 -2.36 -12.16 -4.73
N GLY A 93 -1.24 -11.81 -5.34
CA GLY A 93 -0.48 -10.65 -4.93
C GLY A 93 0.69 -10.35 -5.83
N ALA A 94 1.59 -9.50 -5.32
CA ALA A 94 2.80 -9.13 -6.02
C ALA A 94 3.98 -8.99 -5.05
N PHE A 95 5.16 -9.40 -5.51
CA PHE A 95 6.44 -8.89 -4.99
C PHE A 95 6.75 -7.58 -5.69
N TYR A 96 7.26 -6.59 -4.98
CA TYR A 96 7.70 -5.35 -5.59
C TYR A 96 8.89 -4.74 -4.87
N LEU A 97 9.71 -4.04 -5.65
CA LEU A 97 10.75 -3.16 -5.15
C LEU A 97 10.35 -1.71 -5.44
N PRO A 98 10.38 -0.81 -4.45
CA PRO A 98 10.01 0.58 -4.67
C PRO A 98 10.83 1.21 -5.81
N ARG A 99 10.12 1.84 -6.75
CA ARG A 99 10.68 2.52 -7.95
C ARG A 99 11.43 1.61 -8.92
N SER A 100 11.10 0.33 -8.97
CA SER A 100 11.69 -0.63 -9.90
C SER A 100 10.59 -1.45 -10.57
N ALA A 101 10.57 -2.76 -10.35
CA ALA A 101 9.62 -3.70 -10.94
C ALA A 101 8.71 -4.33 -9.87
N PHE A 102 7.64 -4.97 -10.36
CA PHE A 102 6.81 -5.87 -9.58
C PHE A 102 6.58 -7.17 -10.34
N TYR A 103 6.40 -8.26 -9.59
CA TYR A 103 6.14 -9.60 -10.11
C TYR A 103 4.87 -10.14 -9.48
N CYS A 104 3.88 -10.48 -10.32
CA CYS A 104 2.64 -11.06 -9.82
C CYS A 104 2.86 -12.51 -9.38
N PHE A 105 2.13 -12.92 -8.36
CA PHE A 105 2.08 -14.29 -7.92
C PHE A 105 0.67 -14.70 -7.53
N TYR A 106 0.45 -16.00 -7.51
CA TYR A 106 -0.74 -16.63 -6.96
C TYR A 106 -0.40 -17.96 -6.32
N GLY A 107 -1.25 -18.48 -5.44
CA GLY A 107 -1.01 -19.78 -4.80
C GLY A 107 -1.88 -20.00 -3.58
N THR A 108 -1.33 -20.63 -2.56
CA THR A 108 -2.01 -20.90 -1.30
C THR A 108 -1.21 -20.46 -0.07
N ALA A 109 -1.92 -20.26 1.04
CA ALA A 109 -1.33 -19.96 2.33
C ALA A 109 -1.68 -21.05 3.35
N GLU A 110 -0.66 -21.52 4.07
CA GLU A 110 -0.77 -22.51 5.13
C GLU A 110 -0.08 -21.97 6.39
N ARG A 111 -0.88 -21.53 7.37
CA ARG A 111 -0.38 -20.80 8.56
C ARG A 111 0.46 -19.62 8.12
N THR A 112 1.77 -19.62 8.36
CA THR A 112 2.72 -18.55 7.99
C THR A 112 3.51 -18.85 6.72
N GLN A 113 3.25 -19.97 6.05
CA GLN A 113 3.92 -20.35 4.82
C GLN A 113 3.05 -20.03 3.61
N LEU A 114 3.61 -19.34 2.62
CA LEU A 114 2.98 -19.13 1.32
C LEU A 114 3.62 -20.07 0.30
N ASN A 115 2.80 -20.84 -0.39
CA ASN A 115 3.19 -21.69 -1.52
C ASN A 115 2.71 -21.02 -2.80
N LEU A 116 3.64 -20.40 -3.52
CA LEU A 116 3.36 -19.46 -4.59
C LEU A 116 3.85 -19.96 -5.95
N THR A 117 3.19 -19.50 -6.99
CA THR A 117 3.67 -19.50 -8.37
C THR A 117 3.91 -18.06 -8.76
N VAL A 118 5.17 -17.71 -9.00
CA VAL A 118 5.56 -16.39 -9.50
C VAL A 118 5.51 -16.43 -11.02
N VAL A 119 4.89 -15.41 -11.60
CA VAL A 119 4.78 -15.24 -13.05
C VAL A 119 5.66 -14.08 -13.47
N ASP A 120 6.68 -14.37 -14.28
CA ASP A 120 7.49 -13.30 -14.88
C ASP A 120 6.67 -12.62 -15.98
N THR A 121 6.53 -11.30 -15.88
CA THR A 121 5.72 -10.51 -16.82
C THR A 121 6.40 -10.33 -18.18
N TYR A 122 7.70 -10.59 -18.30
CA TYR A 122 8.45 -10.40 -19.53
C TYR A 122 8.31 -11.60 -20.48
N ASP A 123 8.42 -12.82 -19.97
CA ASP A 123 8.37 -14.05 -20.78
C ASP A 123 7.19 -14.98 -20.45
N GLY A 124 6.42 -14.67 -19.40
CA GLY A 124 5.28 -15.48 -18.96
C GLY A 124 5.69 -16.78 -18.26
N SER A 125 6.97 -16.97 -17.95
CA SER A 125 7.47 -18.13 -17.23
C SER A 125 6.87 -18.21 -15.83
N ARG A 126 6.68 -19.44 -15.36
CA ARG A 126 6.06 -19.73 -14.05
C ARG A 126 7.04 -20.51 -13.21
N SER A 127 7.39 -19.97 -12.05
CA SER A 127 8.33 -20.61 -11.13
C SER A 127 7.69 -20.83 -9.76
N PRO A 128 7.84 -22.02 -9.16
CA PRO A 128 7.42 -22.24 -7.79
C PRO A 128 8.28 -21.41 -6.84
N TYR A 129 7.65 -20.81 -5.83
CA TYR A 129 8.32 -19.99 -4.83
C TYR A 129 7.65 -20.22 -3.47
N SER A 130 8.43 -20.18 -2.39
CA SER A 130 7.91 -20.40 -1.05
C SER A 130 8.40 -19.31 -0.11
N VAL A 131 7.48 -18.72 0.65
CA VAL A 131 7.75 -17.60 1.55
C VAL A 131 7.31 -17.96 2.95
N ASN A 132 8.22 -17.81 3.92
CA ASN A 132 7.84 -17.85 5.34
C ASN A 132 7.63 -16.42 5.85
N LEU A 133 6.39 -16.07 6.15
CA LEU A 133 5.99 -14.74 6.61
C LEU A 133 6.68 -14.29 7.90
N GLN A 134 7.16 -15.23 8.72
CA GLN A 134 7.87 -14.93 9.97
C GLN A 134 9.24 -14.27 9.73
N GLN A 135 9.77 -14.36 8.50
CA GLN A 135 11.05 -13.74 8.12
C GLN A 135 10.89 -12.28 7.68
N TYR A 136 9.65 -11.75 7.64
CA TYR A 136 9.33 -10.41 7.16
C TYR A 136 8.56 -9.61 8.20
N TYR A 137 8.64 -8.29 8.09
CA TYR A 137 7.89 -7.38 8.96
C TYR A 137 6.47 -7.20 8.42
N PRO A 138 5.43 -7.43 9.22
CA PRO A 138 4.08 -7.03 8.86
C PRO A 138 3.98 -5.51 8.86
N ILE A 139 3.32 -4.96 7.85
CA ILE A 139 3.08 -3.52 7.69
C ILE A 139 1.56 -3.33 7.61
N TRP A 140 0.98 -2.70 8.63
CA TRP A 140 -0.48 -2.54 8.73
C TRP A 140 -1.05 -1.49 7.77
N ALA A 141 -0.23 -0.50 7.40
CA ALA A 141 -0.65 0.56 6.49
C ALA A 141 -0.41 0.13 5.04
N VAL A 142 -1.49 -0.28 4.37
CA VAL A 142 -1.48 -0.56 2.92
C VAL A 142 -1.72 0.76 2.18
N SER A 143 -0.77 1.19 1.34
CA SER A 143 -0.85 2.43 0.57
C SER A 143 -1.72 2.29 -0.68
N ASP A 144 -2.00 3.41 -1.36
CA ASP A 144 -2.69 3.38 -2.65
C ASP A 144 -1.86 2.73 -3.75
N ASN A 145 -0.53 2.85 -3.68
CA ASN A 145 0.37 2.15 -4.59
C ASN A 145 0.27 0.63 -4.41
N ASP A 146 0.23 0.15 -3.15
CA ASP A 146 0.06 -1.27 -2.84
C ASP A 146 -1.28 -1.80 -3.36
N ARG A 147 -2.36 -1.07 -3.11
CA ARG A 147 -3.70 -1.42 -3.61
C ARG A 147 -3.74 -1.46 -5.15
N ARG A 148 -3.06 -0.52 -5.80
CA ARG A 148 -2.97 -0.47 -7.26
C ARG A 148 -2.21 -1.69 -7.81
N ILE A 149 -1.04 -2.01 -7.25
CA ILE A 149 -0.25 -3.18 -7.67
C ILE A 149 -1.05 -4.47 -7.45
N LEU A 150 -1.67 -4.62 -6.28
CA LEU A 150 -2.54 -5.76 -5.98
C LEU A 150 -3.69 -5.89 -6.97
N GLY A 151 -4.34 -4.77 -7.33
CA GLY A 151 -5.43 -4.74 -8.30
C GLY A 151 -5.02 -5.28 -9.67
N ILE A 152 -3.83 -4.91 -10.16
CA ILE A 152 -3.30 -5.40 -11.44
C ILE A 152 -3.13 -6.93 -11.41
N CYS A 153 -2.49 -7.46 -10.36
CA CYS A 153 -2.25 -8.90 -10.27
C CYS A 153 -3.52 -9.71 -10.04
N LYS A 154 -4.49 -9.16 -9.29
CA LYS A 154 -5.81 -9.76 -9.11
C LYS A 154 -6.53 -9.95 -10.43
N GLU A 155 -6.50 -8.93 -11.30
CA GLU A 155 -7.15 -9.01 -12.60
C GLU A 155 -6.44 -10.01 -13.52
N ALA A 156 -5.11 -9.97 -13.56
CA ALA A 156 -4.31 -10.87 -14.40
C ALA A 156 -4.47 -12.37 -14.05
N HIS A 157 -4.73 -12.68 -12.77
CA HIS A 157 -4.79 -14.07 -12.28
C HIS A 157 -6.17 -14.48 -11.74
N LYS A 158 -7.22 -13.71 -12.04
CA LYS A 158 -8.56 -13.97 -11.54
C LYS A 158 -9.04 -15.38 -11.82
N GLN A 159 -8.80 -15.91 -13.02
CA GLN A 159 -9.27 -17.25 -13.41
C GLN A 159 -8.45 -18.36 -12.75
N GLN A 160 -7.14 -18.17 -12.57
CA GLN A 160 -6.25 -19.14 -11.97
C GLN A 160 -6.54 -19.34 -10.48
N VAL A 161 -6.98 -18.26 -9.80
CA VAL A 161 -7.21 -18.27 -8.36
C VAL A 161 -8.70 -18.46 -8.04
N TRP A 162 -9.58 -17.78 -8.76
CA TRP A 162 -11.02 -17.72 -8.47
C TRP A 162 -11.90 -18.36 -9.55
N GLY A 163 -11.31 -18.93 -10.62
CA GLY A 163 -12.03 -19.76 -11.56
C GLY A 163 -12.48 -21.06 -10.89
N ASN A 164 -13.71 -21.46 -11.17
CA ASN A 164 -14.28 -22.74 -10.74
C ASN A 164 -13.79 -23.88 -11.64
#